data_AF-A0A523WTS1-F1
#
_entry.id   AF-A0A523WTS1-F1
#
_cell.length_a   1.000
_cell.length_b   1.000
_cell.length_c   1.000
_cell.angle_alpha   90.00
_cell.angle_beta   90.00
_cell.angle_gamma   90.00
#
_symmetry.space_group_name_H-M   'P 1'
#
loop_
_entity.id
_entity.type
_entity.pdbx_description
1 polymer ?
#
loop_
_entity_poly.entity_id
_entity_poly.type
_entity_poly.pdbx_seq_one_letter_code
_entity_poly.pdbx_strand_id
1 'polypeptide(L)'
;MSTTQLWWLVFPVILLVFILFVLWYSQRRKARTPYPRNYIEALKALASGDSEKAFERFMVVTDEDTSNADAYLRLGDLFREKRQFDKAVQVHQELTFRPGLSKEQEVEIKKSLALDFLEAKRYG
;
A
#
# COMPACT_ATOMS: atom_id res chain seq x y z
N MET A 1 40.16 -40.97 -7.89
CA MET A 1 39.16 -40.06 -8.48
C MET A 1 39.88 -38.81 -8.94
N SER A 2 39.83 -38.50 -10.24
CA SER A 2 40.50 -37.31 -10.78
C SER A 2 39.81 -36.05 -10.24
N THR A 3 40.59 -35.01 -9.94
CA THR A 3 40.09 -33.72 -9.42
C THR A 3 38.99 -33.12 -10.30
N THR A 4 38.99 -33.43 -11.60
CA THR A 4 37.97 -33.05 -12.59
C THR A 4 36.57 -33.62 -12.31
N GLN A 5 36.47 -34.75 -11.62
CA GLN A 5 35.17 -35.39 -11.29
C GLN A 5 34.43 -34.63 -10.17
N LEU A 6 35.16 -33.95 -9.28
CA LEU A 6 34.56 -33.18 -8.19
C LEU A 6 33.82 -31.95 -8.72
N TRP A 7 34.36 -31.30 -9.74
CA TRP A 7 33.80 -30.10 -10.35
C TRP A 7 32.44 -30.33 -11.01
N TRP A 8 32.21 -31.55 -11.53
CA TRP A 8 30.93 -31.93 -12.15
C TRP A 8 29.77 -32.00 -11.16
N LEU A 9 30.03 -32.23 -9.87
CA LEU A 9 29.01 -32.22 -8.83
C LEU A 9 28.80 -30.82 -8.22
N VAL A 10 29.87 -30.01 -8.14
CA VAL A 10 29.81 -28.67 -7.55
C VAL A 10 29.11 -27.68 -8.49
N PHE A 11 29.38 -27.78 -9.79
CA PHE A 11 28.81 -26.87 -10.79
C PHE A 11 27.26 -26.84 -10.84
N PRO A 12 26.54 -27.98 -10.86
CA PRO A 12 25.07 -27.98 -10.87
C PRO A 12 24.48 -27.45 -9.57
N VAL A 13 25.13 -27.67 -8.42
CA VAL A 13 24.67 -27.15 -7.13
C VAL A 13 24.77 -25.63 -7.10
N ILE A 14 25.88 -25.06 -7.58
CA ILE A 14 26.04 -23.61 -7.70
C ILE A 14 25.02 -23.02 -8.68
N LEU A 15 24.78 -23.69 -9.81
CA LEU A 15 23.77 -23.27 -10.79
C LEU A 15 22.36 -23.25 -10.16
N LEU A 16 22.02 -24.28 -9.39
CA LEU A 16 20.72 -24.40 -8.74
C LEU A 16 20.53 -23.32 -7.67
N VAL A 17 21.55 -23.05 -6.85
CA VAL A 17 21.55 -21.94 -5.88
C VAL A 17 21.45 -20.58 -6.60
N PHE A 18 22.14 -20.40 -7.71
CA PHE A 18 22.06 -19.19 -8.51
C PHE A 18 20.66 -18.98 -9.11
N ILE A 19 20.02 -20.04 -9.62
CA ILE A 19 18.64 -20.00 -10.11
C ILE A 19 17.68 -19.64 -8.97
N LEU A 20 17.81 -20.28 -7.81
CA LEU A 20 16.98 -19.97 -6.64
C LEU A 20 17.19 -18.52 -6.16
N PHE A 21 18.43 -18.03 -6.17
CA PHE A 21 18.75 -16.65 -5.83
C PHE A 21 18.13 -15.66 -6.82
N VAL A 22 18.20 -15.94 -8.13
CA VAL A 22 17.58 -15.12 -9.18
C VAL A 22 16.06 -15.12 -9.06
N LEU A 23 15.43 -16.28 -8.79
CA LEU A 23 13.99 -16.38 -8.59
C LEU A 23 13.52 -15.64 -7.33
N TRP A 24 14.27 -15.73 -6.24
CA TRP A 24 13.99 -14.98 -5.01
C TRP A 24 14.19 -13.47 -5.21
N TYR A 25 15.25 -13.07 -5.93
CA TYR A 25 15.52 -11.67 -6.24
C TYR A 25 14.50 -11.08 -7.23
N SER A 26 13.99 -11.87 -8.18
CA SER A 26 12.98 -11.42 -9.13
C SER A 26 11.60 -11.29 -8.48
N GLN A 27 11.24 -12.15 -7.51
CA GLN A 27 10.02 -11.98 -6.72
C GLN A 27 10.01 -10.67 -5.90
N ARG A 28 11.18 -10.16 -5.51
CA ARG A 28 11.29 -8.86 -4.82
C ARG A 28 11.17 -7.65 -5.75
N ARG A 29 11.15 -7.87 -7.07
CA ARG A 29 10.85 -6.84 -8.07
C ARG A 29 9.41 -6.97 -8.56
N LYS A 30 8.44 -6.84 -7.64
CA LYS A 30 7.14 -6.28 -8.05
C LYS A 30 7.47 -4.93 -8.66
N ALA A 31 7.36 -4.83 -9.99
CA ALA A 31 7.69 -3.63 -10.73
C ALA A 31 6.96 -2.45 -10.08
N ARG A 32 7.70 -1.48 -9.54
CA ARG A 32 7.13 -0.22 -9.06
C ARG A 32 6.45 0.42 -10.26
N THR A 33 5.14 0.29 -10.33
CA THR A 33 4.32 0.96 -11.32
C THR A 33 4.46 2.46 -11.09
N PRO A 34 4.64 3.30 -12.12
CA PRO A 34 4.77 4.73 -11.91
C PRO A 34 3.58 5.27 -11.10
N TYR A 35 3.85 6.10 -10.10
CA TYR A 35 2.88 6.70 -9.18
C TYR A 35 1.53 7.13 -9.79
N PRO A 36 1.46 7.82 -10.96
CA PRO A 36 0.18 8.20 -11.55
C PRO A 36 -0.71 7.00 -11.87
N ARG A 37 -0.11 5.86 -12.22
CA ARG A 37 -0.83 4.64 -12.57
C ARG A 37 -1.46 3.98 -11.35
N ASN A 38 -0.75 3.91 -10.21
CA ASN A 38 -1.29 3.31 -8.98
C ASN A 38 -2.50 4.08 -8.47
N TYR A 39 -2.43 5.42 -8.48
CA TYR A 39 -3.53 6.26 -8.07
C TYR A 39 -4.76 6.09 -8.97
N ILE A 40 -4.57 6.08 -10.30
CA ILE A 40 -5.68 5.83 -11.24
C ILE A 40 -6.26 4.42 -11.08
N GLU A 41 -5.42 3.41 -10.85
CA GLU A 41 -5.89 2.05 -10.60
C GLU A 41 -6.69 1.95 -9.28
N ALA A 42 -6.29 2.68 -8.25
CA ALA A 42 -7.03 2.78 -6.99
C ALA A 42 -8.42 3.42 -7.20
N LEU A 43 -8.48 4.54 -7.92
CA LEU A 43 -9.74 5.21 -8.24
C LEU A 43 -10.66 4.35 -9.10
N LYS A 44 -10.11 3.64 -10.09
CA LYS A 44 -10.88 2.69 -10.91
C LYS A 44 -11.44 1.56 -10.06
N ALA A 45 -10.65 1.00 -9.15
CA ALA A 45 -11.09 -0.06 -8.25
C ALA A 45 -12.21 0.44 -7.32
N LEU A 46 -12.06 1.64 -6.76
CA LEU A 46 -13.08 2.28 -5.93
C LEU A 46 -14.39 2.49 -6.72
N ALA A 47 -14.29 3.01 -7.94
CA ALA A 47 -15.44 3.22 -8.82
C ALA A 47 -16.14 1.91 -9.23
N SER A 48 -15.41 0.78 -9.27
CA SER A 48 -15.99 -0.55 -9.50
C SER A 48 -16.48 -1.25 -8.22
N GLY A 49 -16.35 -0.62 -7.04
CA GLY A 49 -16.69 -1.22 -5.76
C GLY A 49 -15.72 -2.29 -5.25
N ASP A 50 -14.52 -2.37 -5.84
CA ASP A 50 -13.46 -3.29 -5.41
C ASP A 50 -12.60 -2.61 -4.33
N SER A 51 -13.16 -2.53 -3.12
CA SER A 51 -12.55 -1.85 -1.97
C SER A 51 -11.23 -2.49 -1.54
N GLU A 52 -11.06 -3.80 -1.74
CA GLU A 52 -9.81 -4.51 -1.41
C GLU A 52 -8.68 -4.06 -2.33
N LYS A 53 -8.91 -4.08 -3.64
CA LYS A 53 -7.92 -3.62 -4.61
C LYS A 53 -7.66 -2.12 -4.49
N ALA A 54 -8.71 -1.32 -4.24
CA ALA A 54 -8.54 0.11 -3.99
C ALA A 54 -7.61 0.33 -2.79
N PHE A 55 -7.82 -0.42 -1.70
CA PHE A 55 -6.99 -0.35 -0.50
C PHE A 55 -5.52 -0.70 -0.80
N GLU A 56 -5.26 -1.82 -1.48
CA GLU A 56 -3.90 -2.21 -1.86
C GLU A 56 -3.20 -1.15 -2.71
N ARG A 57 -3.92 -0.56 -3.68
CA ARG A 57 -3.34 0.47 -4.56
C ARG A 57 -3.12 1.78 -3.84
N PHE A 58 -4.04 2.23 -3.00
CA PHE A 58 -3.82 3.43 -2.18
C PHE A 58 -2.67 3.26 -1.21
N MET A 59 -2.48 2.09 -0.59
CA MET A 59 -1.30 1.79 0.22
C MET A 59 0.02 1.97 -0.55
N VAL A 60 0.07 1.56 -1.82
CA VAL A 60 1.26 1.77 -2.66
C VAL A 60 1.45 3.27 -2.95
N VAL A 61 0.37 3.99 -3.26
CA VAL A 61 0.43 5.43 -3.54
C VAL A 61 0.94 6.21 -2.34
N THR A 62 0.49 5.88 -1.12
CA THR A 62 0.90 6.58 0.10
C THR A 62 2.33 6.25 0.55
N ASP A 63 2.86 5.07 0.18
CA ASP A 63 4.26 4.68 0.35
C ASP A 63 5.18 5.38 -0.67
N GLU A 64 4.72 5.54 -1.91
CA GLU A 64 5.48 6.21 -2.98
C GLU A 64 5.48 7.75 -2.83
N ASP A 65 4.39 8.33 -2.35
CA ASP A 65 4.24 9.77 -2.16
C ASP A 65 3.54 10.08 -0.83
N THR A 66 4.36 10.29 0.20
CA THR A 66 3.87 10.71 1.51
C THR A 66 3.23 12.11 1.45
N SER A 67 3.41 12.88 0.38
CA SER A 67 2.85 14.22 0.18
C SER A 67 1.36 14.21 -0.24
N ASN A 68 0.86 13.07 -0.75
CA ASN A 68 -0.48 12.99 -1.33
C ASN A 68 -1.60 12.88 -0.28
N ALA A 69 -2.11 14.02 0.17
CA ALA A 69 -3.19 14.08 1.15
C ALA A 69 -4.48 13.38 0.70
N ASP A 70 -4.84 13.43 -0.58
CA ASP A 70 -6.06 12.77 -1.08
C ASP A 70 -5.95 11.24 -1.00
N ALA A 71 -4.80 10.66 -1.37
CA ALA A 71 -4.60 9.22 -1.26
C ALA A 71 -4.72 8.73 0.20
N TYR A 72 -4.16 9.46 1.17
CA TYR A 72 -4.32 9.15 2.58
C TYR A 72 -5.78 9.29 3.05
N LEU A 73 -6.50 10.30 2.56
CA LEU A 73 -7.92 10.51 2.88
C LEU A 73 -8.77 9.32 2.38
N ARG A 74 -8.59 8.92 1.12
CA ARG A 74 -9.29 7.74 0.57
C ARG A 74 -8.92 6.46 1.29
N LEU A 75 -7.65 6.29 1.66
CA LEU A 75 -7.18 5.14 2.41
C LEU A 75 -7.80 5.08 3.83
N GLY A 76 -7.92 6.22 4.51
CA GLY A 76 -8.61 6.34 5.79
C GLY A 76 -10.09 5.95 5.70
N ASP A 77 -10.78 6.42 4.65
CA ASP A 77 -12.17 6.02 4.40
C ASP A 77 -12.32 4.50 4.20
N LEU A 78 -11.38 3.87 3.50
CA LEU A 78 -11.35 2.40 3.32
C LEU A 78 -11.02 1.65 4.61
N PHE A 79 -10.19 2.20 5.50
CA PHE A 79 -10.00 1.62 6.85
C PHE A 79 -11.31 1.61 7.64
N ARG A 80 -12.09 2.70 7.57
CA ARG A 80 -13.41 2.77 8.20
C ARG A 80 -14.37 1.73 7.60
N GLU A 81 -14.39 1.57 6.28
CA GLU A 81 -15.21 0.55 5.59
C GLU A 81 -14.85 -0.88 6.03
N LYS A 82 -13.55 -1.16 6.22
CA LYS A 82 -13.05 -2.44 6.75
C LYS A 82 -13.21 -2.60 8.27
N ARG A 83 -13.93 -1.69 8.95
CA ARG A 83 -14.11 -1.62 10.41
C ARG A 83 -12.81 -1.51 11.22
N GLN A 84 -11.73 -1.04 10.61
CA GLN A 84 -10.48 -0.73 11.29
C GLN A 84 -10.53 0.71 11.80
N PHE A 85 -11.47 0.98 12.70
CA PHE A 85 -11.83 2.34 13.11
C PHE A 85 -10.67 3.10 13.76
N ASP A 86 -9.87 2.45 14.61
CA ASP A 86 -8.71 3.08 15.24
C ASP A 86 -7.69 3.59 14.22
N LYS A 87 -7.47 2.81 13.15
CA LYS A 87 -6.57 3.21 12.06
C LYS A 87 -7.18 4.33 11.22
N ALA A 88 -8.49 4.30 10.97
CA ALA A 88 -9.17 5.36 10.25
C ALA A 88 -9.05 6.70 11.01
N VAL A 89 -9.33 6.68 12.32
CA VAL A 89 -9.14 7.84 13.21
C VAL A 89 -7.70 8.33 13.14
N GLN A 90 -6.72 7.42 13.30
CA GLN A 90 -5.31 7.79 13.26
C GLN A 90 -4.96 8.51 11.94
N VAL A 91 -5.30 7.92 10.79
CA VAL A 91 -4.97 8.48 9.47
C VAL A 91 -5.62 9.85 9.27
N HIS A 92 -6.92 9.98 9.52
CA HIS A 92 -7.60 11.27 9.33
C HIS A 92 -7.16 12.33 10.34
N GLN A 93 -6.83 11.93 11.58
CA GLN A 93 -6.29 12.84 12.58
C GLN A 93 -4.90 13.35 12.18
N GLU A 94 -4.00 12.48 11.72
CA GLU A 94 -2.68 12.88 11.22
C GLU A 94 -2.80 13.90 10.09
N LEU A 95 -3.77 13.72 9.18
CA LEU A 95 -4.03 14.67 8.09
C LEU A 95 -4.45 16.05 8.60
N THR A 96 -5.07 16.19 9.78
CA THR A 96 -5.45 17.52 10.32
C THR A 96 -4.25 18.41 10.66
N PHE A 97 -3.08 17.82 10.91
CA PHE A 97 -1.85 18.55 11.23
C PHE A 97 -1.05 18.93 9.97
N ARG A 98 -1.52 18.52 8.79
CA ARG A 98 -0.79 18.67 7.55
C ARG A 98 -0.86 20.12 7.04
N PRO A 99 0.28 20.77 6.75
CA PRO A 99 0.28 22.11 6.16
C PRO A 99 -0.10 22.06 4.68
N GLY A 100 -0.62 23.17 4.15
CA GLY A 100 -0.86 23.36 2.72
C GLY A 100 -2.12 22.69 2.15
N LEU A 101 -3.04 22.24 3.01
CA LEU A 101 -4.34 21.75 2.59
C LEU A 101 -5.22 22.87 2.01
N SER A 102 -6.00 22.54 0.98
CA SER A 102 -7.08 23.41 0.53
C SER A 102 -8.21 23.44 1.57
N LYS A 103 -9.07 24.46 1.52
CA LYS A 103 -10.21 24.55 2.45
C LYS A 103 -11.19 23.39 2.28
N GLU A 104 -11.36 22.92 1.05
CA GLU A 104 -12.18 21.77 0.71
C GLU A 104 -11.60 20.49 1.34
N GLN A 105 -10.28 20.29 1.22
CA GLN A 105 -9.60 19.15 1.84
C GLN A 105 -9.71 19.18 3.37
N GLU A 106 -9.51 20.34 4.00
CA GLU A 106 -9.68 20.49 5.45
C GLU A 106 -11.09 20.09 5.90
N VAL A 107 -12.11 20.51 5.16
CA VAL A 107 -13.52 20.17 5.46
C VAL A 107 -13.77 18.68 5.29
N GLU A 108 -13.26 18.09 4.20
CA GLU A 108 -13.44 16.66 3.93
C GLU A 108 -12.74 15.79 4.99
N ILE A 109 -11.50 16.11 5.37
CA ILE A 109 -10.76 15.41 6.42
C ILE A 109 -11.50 15.50 7.77
N LYS A 110 -11.97 16.69 8.16
CA LYS A 110 -12.72 16.86 9.42
C LYS A 110 -14.04 16.09 9.42
N LYS A 111 -14.72 16.04 8.27
CA LYS A 111 -15.93 15.25 8.09
C LYS A 111 -15.62 13.76 8.25
N SER A 112 -14.61 13.24 7.56
CA SER A 112 -14.22 11.83 7.67
C SER A 112 -13.78 11.45 9.08
N LEU A 113 -12.99 12.29 9.74
CA LEU A 113 -12.59 12.08 11.14
C LEU A 113 -13.80 12.03 12.09
N ALA A 114 -14.78 12.92 11.90
CA ALA A 114 -16.02 12.89 12.70
C ALA A 114 -16.80 11.59 12.48
N LEU A 115 -16.87 11.10 11.23
CA LEU A 115 -17.50 9.81 10.92
C LEU A 115 -16.77 8.65 11.58
N ASP A 116 -15.44 8.66 11.60
CA ASP A 116 -14.66 7.60 12.26
C ASP A 116 -14.95 7.54 13.75
N PHE A 117 -14.99 8.69 14.45
CA PHE A 117 -15.33 8.71 15.87
C PHE A 117 -16.75 8.21 16.16
N LEU A 118 -17.71 8.49 15.27
CA LEU A 118 -19.07 7.98 15.39
C LEU A 118 -19.12 6.46 15.24
N GLU A 119 -18.41 5.89 14.26
CA GLU A 119 -18.38 4.44 14.06
C GLU A 119 -17.54 3.74 15.14
N ALA A 120 -16.40 4.29 15.55
CA ALA A 120 -15.57 3.78 16.64
C ALA A 120 -16.39 3.70 17.93
N LYS A 121 -17.14 4.75 18.27
CA LYS A 121 -18.02 4.76 19.44
C LYS A 121 -19.19 3.78 19.33
N ARG A 122 -19.68 3.51 18.11
CA ARG A 122 -20.80 2.58 17.88
C ARG A 122 -20.37 1.11 18.06
N TYR A 123 -19.12 0.78 17.73
CA TYR A 123 -18.63 -0.59 17.67
C TYR A 123 -17.55 -0.95 18.69
N GLY A 124 -17.07 0.02 19.49
CA GLY A 124 -16.21 -0.18 20.67
C GLY A 124 -17.03 -0.29 21.94
#